data_AF-A0A1Z4V2S9-F1
#
_entry.id   AF-A0A1Z4V2S9-F1
#
_cell.length_a   1.000
_cell.length_b   1.000
_cell.length_c   1.000
_cell.angle_alpha   90.00
_cell.angle_beta   90.00
_cell.angle_gamma   90.00
#
_symmetry.space_group_name_H-M   'P 1'
#
loop_
_entity.id
_entity.type
_entity.pdbx_description
1 polymer ?
#
loop_
_entity_poly.entity_id
_entity_poly.type
_entity_poly.pdbx_seq_one_letter_code
_entity_poly.pdbx_strand_id
1 'polypeptide(L)'
;MSLISSIGRIVVNSDECTLNNTGFQQSPDADKFAINVAKYFVGEGKGKFHALSNHFGLVESSLEKTLTQAGHTWSKGTNITIDLPTLSKYDGIFLAGNPVNNQVLIQYVKNGGKVYLAAGTGLGGSQAEADRWNTFLGEFGLKFAGLYNGIVRNLSPNQSHPLFAGVKSLYFNSGNSITDLKPESSLNQIIQTHISGQGLIATAEFNPTGLLSTGNKIKLKSWKGDYLHRPDSDQGVTSWNTGVGNEWTVEVIADNKIKLKSWKGDYLHRPDSDQGVTTWHTGVGNEWTVEAIAGIKIKLKSWKGDYLHRPDSQQGVTSWSTGVGNEWEVELV
;
A
#
# COMPACT_ATOMS: atom_id res chain seq x y z
N MET A 1 -6.31 -14.91 13.24
CA MET A 1 -5.61 -14.32 12.07
C MET A 1 -5.98 -12.84 12.08
N SER A 2 -5.03 -11.94 12.34
CA SER A 2 -5.31 -10.51 12.47
C SER A 2 -5.66 -9.94 11.08
N LEU A 3 -6.90 -9.50 10.89
CA LEU A 3 -7.44 -8.92 9.65
C LEU A 3 -7.17 -7.40 9.58
N ILE A 4 -5.95 -6.99 9.89
CA ILE A 4 -5.46 -5.70 9.44
C ILE A 4 -4.72 -5.98 8.12
N SER A 5 -5.24 -5.44 7.01
CA SER A 5 -4.50 -5.37 5.75
C SER A 5 -3.14 -4.76 6.06
N SER A 6 -2.07 -5.54 5.89
CA SER A 6 -0.71 -5.06 6.15
C SER A 6 -0.42 -3.86 5.25
N ILE A 7 0.42 -2.93 5.67
CA ILE A 7 0.82 -1.78 4.83
C ILE A 7 1.39 -2.31 3.50
N GLY A 8 0.81 -1.86 2.39
CA GLY A 8 1.36 -2.07 1.06
C GLY A 8 2.65 -1.27 0.90
N ARG A 9 3.68 -1.85 0.31
CA ARG A 9 4.99 -1.19 0.17
C ARG A 9 5.54 -1.32 -1.23
N ILE A 10 6.18 -0.26 -1.70
CA ILE A 10 6.88 -0.21 -2.97
C ILE A 10 8.27 0.34 -2.71
N VAL A 11 9.29 -0.37 -3.20
CA VAL A 11 10.64 0.16 -3.37
C VAL A 11 10.86 0.30 -4.86
N VAL A 12 11.12 1.52 -5.31
CA VAL A 12 11.42 1.82 -6.72
C VAL A 12 12.90 2.14 -6.83
N ASN A 13 13.57 1.45 -7.72
CA ASN A 13 14.95 1.71 -8.08
C ASN A 13 15.00 2.17 -9.54
N SER A 14 15.69 3.27 -9.81
CA SER A 14 15.87 3.79 -11.16
C SER A 14 16.64 2.82 -12.06
N ASP A 15 17.38 1.87 -11.48
CA ASP A 15 18.40 1.11 -12.17
C ASP A 15 18.52 -0.33 -11.67
N GLU A 16 18.39 -1.29 -12.58
CA GLU A 16 18.50 -2.71 -12.31
C GLU A 16 19.94 -3.15 -12.04
N CYS A 17 20.94 -2.38 -12.48
CA CYS A 17 22.34 -2.67 -12.19
C CYS A 17 22.66 -2.59 -10.71
N THR A 18 21.79 -2.03 -9.87
CA THR A 18 21.98 -2.05 -8.41
C THR A 18 22.01 -3.48 -7.85
N LEU A 19 21.22 -4.41 -8.42
CA LEU A 19 21.03 -5.77 -7.89
C LEU A 19 21.41 -6.90 -8.86
N ASN A 20 21.95 -6.58 -10.04
CA ASN A 20 22.56 -7.59 -10.91
C ASN A 20 23.97 -7.97 -10.42
N ASN A 21 24.57 -9.00 -11.02
CA ASN A 21 25.92 -9.45 -10.65
C ASN A 21 26.98 -8.33 -10.78
N THR A 22 26.86 -7.46 -11.80
CA THR A 22 27.77 -6.32 -11.98
C THR A 22 27.68 -5.35 -10.80
N GLY A 23 26.48 -5.02 -10.33
CA GLY A 23 26.26 -4.18 -9.16
C GLY A 23 26.88 -4.73 -7.91
N PHE A 24 26.67 -6.03 -7.66
CA PHE A 24 27.31 -6.74 -6.54
C PHE A 24 28.84 -6.73 -6.64
N GLN A 25 29.41 -6.81 -7.84
CA GLN A 25 30.86 -6.73 -8.05
C GLN A 25 31.41 -5.32 -7.82
N GLN A 26 30.71 -4.29 -8.34
CA GLN A 26 31.15 -2.90 -8.27
C GLN A 26 30.94 -2.29 -6.88
N SER A 27 29.88 -2.73 -6.20
CA SER A 27 29.52 -2.27 -4.86
C SER A 27 29.03 -3.44 -4.01
N PRO A 28 29.92 -4.14 -3.29
CA PRO A 28 29.56 -5.33 -2.51
C PRO A 28 28.42 -5.11 -1.50
N ASP A 29 28.21 -3.88 -1.02
CA ASP A 29 27.09 -3.51 -0.13
C ASP A 29 25.69 -3.66 -0.76
N ALA A 30 25.60 -4.01 -2.04
CA ALA A 30 24.34 -4.43 -2.68
C ALA A 30 23.69 -5.62 -1.94
N ASP A 31 24.48 -6.47 -1.27
CA ASP A 31 23.99 -7.56 -0.45
C ASP A 31 23.16 -7.06 0.74
N LYS A 32 23.66 -6.07 1.48
CA LYS A 32 22.98 -5.42 2.59
C LYS A 32 21.75 -4.67 2.11
N PHE A 33 21.83 -3.98 0.97
CA PHE A 33 20.66 -3.31 0.41
C PHE A 33 19.55 -4.31 0.07
N ALA A 34 19.88 -5.45 -0.57
CA ALA A 34 18.91 -6.51 -0.85
C ALA A 34 18.31 -7.09 0.44
N ILE A 35 19.12 -7.34 1.46
CA ILE A 35 18.65 -7.78 2.79
C ILE A 35 17.76 -6.73 3.44
N ASN A 36 18.11 -5.45 3.35
CA ASN A 36 17.32 -4.36 3.91
C ASN A 36 15.98 -4.21 3.18
N VAL A 37 15.92 -4.42 1.85
CA VAL A 37 14.65 -4.49 1.10
C VAL A 37 13.79 -5.64 1.63
N ALA A 38 14.37 -6.83 1.81
CA ALA A 38 13.64 -7.96 2.39
C ALA A 38 13.11 -7.63 3.80
N LYS A 39 13.96 -7.07 4.68
CA LYS A 39 13.55 -6.62 6.02
C LYS A 39 12.49 -5.53 5.98
N TYR A 40 12.55 -4.63 5.00
CA TYR A 40 11.54 -3.60 4.80
C TYR A 40 10.17 -4.21 4.42
N PHE A 41 10.15 -5.40 3.80
CA PHE A 41 8.90 -6.08 3.45
C PHE A 41 8.35 -6.98 4.56
N VAL A 42 9.21 -7.70 5.29
CA VAL A 42 8.78 -8.75 6.24
C VAL A 42 9.32 -8.59 7.66
N GLY A 43 9.98 -7.48 7.98
CA GLY A 43 10.65 -7.27 9.25
C GLY A 43 11.80 -8.27 9.47
N GLU A 44 11.93 -8.80 10.69
CA GLU A 44 12.94 -9.82 11.01
C GLU A 44 12.52 -11.25 10.60
N GLY A 45 11.35 -11.40 9.96
CA GLY A 45 10.84 -12.68 9.49
C GLY A 45 11.55 -13.22 8.25
N LYS A 46 11.26 -14.48 7.90
CA LYS A 46 11.67 -15.09 6.63
C LYS A 46 10.55 -14.95 5.61
N GLY A 47 10.85 -14.25 4.53
CA GLY A 47 9.92 -13.95 3.44
C GLY A 47 10.03 -14.94 2.28
N LYS A 48 8.94 -15.08 1.54
CA LYS A 48 8.85 -15.79 0.27
C LYS A 48 8.69 -14.77 -0.86
N PHE A 49 9.74 -14.60 -1.65
CA PHE A 49 9.80 -13.61 -2.72
C PHE A 49 9.81 -14.27 -4.10
N HIS A 50 9.24 -13.57 -5.08
CA HIS A 50 9.28 -13.98 -6.48
C HIS A 50 9.75 -12.85 -7.38
N ALA A 51 10.80 -13.08 -8.17
CA ALA A 51 11.13 -12.23 -9.29
C ALA A 51 10.23 -12.56 -10.49
N LEU A 52 9.17 -11.77 -10.67
CA LEU A 52 8.28 -11.84 -11.83
C LEU A 52 8.94 -11.15 -13.03
N SER A 53 10.06 -11.73 -13.47
CA SER A 53 10.94 -11.18 -14.50
C SER A 53 11.84 -12.29 -15.06
N ASN A 54 12.27 -12.12 -16.30
CA ASN A 54 13.37 -12.87 -16.91
C ASN A 54 14.62 -11.99 -17.13
N HIS A 55 14.60 -10.75 -16.64
CA HIS A 55 15.65 -9.76 -16.84
C HIS A 55 16.86 -10.03 -15.95
N PHE A 56 18.08 -9.89 -16.49
CA PHE A 56 19.35 -10.13 -15.75
C PHE A 56 19.43 -9.31 -14.45
N GLY A 57 18.80 -8.13 -14.44
CA GLY A 57 18.64 -7.27 -13.27
C GLY A 57 18.12 -7.97 -12.00
N LEU A 58 17.38 -9.08 -12.14
CA LEU A 58 16.78 -9.81 -11.03
C LEU A 58 17.00 -11.33 -11.04
N VAL A 59 17.40 -11.93 -12.16
CA VAL A 59 17.44 -13.40 -12.30
C VAL A 59 18.84 -14.01 -12.17
N GLU A 60 19.86 -13.17 -12.03
CA GLU A 60 21.24 -13.59 -11.83
C GLU A 60 21.52 -14.10 -10.40
N SER A 61 22.68 -14.72 -10.22
CA SER A 61 23.00 -15.52 -9.03
C SER A 61 23.19 -14.72 -7.74
N SER A 62 23.70 -13.48 -7.81
CA SER A 62 24.12 -12.76 -6.58
C SER A 62 22.93 -12.37 -5.70
N LEU A 63 21.85 -11.86 -6.30
CA LEU A 63 20.62 -11.53 -5.57
C LEU A 63 19.97 -12.77 -4.95
N GLU A 64 19.82 -13.83 -5.75
CA GLU A 64 19.25 -15.10 -5.29
C GLU A 64 20.05 -15.70 -4.14
N LYS A 65 21.38 -15.77 -4.27
CA LYS A 65 22.28 -16.28 -3.23
C LYS A 65 22.17 -15.44 -1.96
N THR A 66 22.16 -14.11 -2.08
CA THR A 66 22.05 -13.21 -0.94
C THR A 66 20.76 -13.44 -0.15
N LEU A 67 19.60 -13.47 -0.83
CA LEU A 67 18.32 -13.64 -0.16
C LEU A 67 18.14 -15.05 0.41
N THR A 68 18.58 -16.09 -0.29
CA THR A 68 18.50 -17.47 0.19
C THR A 68 19.46 -17.74 1.35
N GLN A 69 20.67 -17.19 1.35
CA GLN A 69 21.60 -17.27 2.48
C GLN A 69 21.10 -16.51 3.72
N ALA A 70 20.34 -15.43 3.52
CA ALA A 70 19.63 -14.75 4.60
C ALA A 70 18.38 -15.54 5.10
N GLY A 71 18.06 -16.70 4.50
CA GLY A 71 16.99 -17.60 4.90
C GLY A 71 15.63 -17.32 4.27
N HIS A 72 15.57 -16.46 3.24
CA HIS A 72 14.35 -16.23 2.47
C HIS A 72 14.15 -17.31 1.40
N THR A 73 12.91 -17.51 0.96
CA THR A 73 12.62 -18.31 -0.24
C THR A 73 12.62 -17.39 -1.44
N TRP A 74 13.30 -17.79 -2.51
CA TRP A 74 13.38 -17.05 -3.77
C TRP A 74 12.93 -17.94 -4.92
N SER A 75 12.04 -17.43 -5.77
CA SER A 75 11.72 -18.04 -7.06
C SER A 75 11.72 -16.96 -8.14
N LYS A 76 11.79 -17.37 -9.41
CA LYS A 76 11.92 -16.44 -10.54
C LYS A 76 11.20 -16.94 -11.79
N GLY A 77 10.98 -16.02 -12.73
CA GLY A 77 10.40 -16.28 -14.04
C GLY A 77 9.00 -15.68 -14.21
N THR A 78 8.45 -15.84 -15.40
CA THR A 78 7.15 -15.26 -15.79
C THR A 78 6.01 -16.28 -15.88
N ASN A 79 6.25 -17.52 -15.43
CA ASN A 79 5.36 -18.67 -15.65
C ASN A 79 4.33 -18.85 -14.52
N ILE A 80 3.89 -17.76 -13.90
CA ILE A 80 2.82 -17.76 -12.91
C ILE A 80 1.63 -16.95 -13.43
N THR A 81 0.42 -17.30 -13.00
CA THR A 81 -0.75 -16.47 -13.27
C THR A 81 -0.59 -15.11 -12.61
N ILE A 82 -0.82 -14.03 -13.36
CA ILE A 82 -0.75 -12.66 -12.87
C ILE A 82 -2.15 -12.25 -12.41
N ASP A 83 -2.51 -12.70 -11.21
CA ASP A 83 -3.76 -12.33 -10.52
C ASP A 83 -3.51 -12.11 -9.02
N LEU A 84 -4.45 -11.45 -8.34
CA LEU A 84 -4.33 -11.15 -6.92
C LEU A 84 -4.16 -12.44 -6.07
N PRO A 85 -4.95 -13.51 -6.24
CA PRO A 85 -4.78 -14.74 -5.46
C PRO A 85 -3.40 -15.38 -5.60
N THR A 86 -2.76 -15.29 -6.76
CA THR A 86 -1.43 -15.85 -7.00
C THR A 86 -0.34 -14.96 -6.42
N LEU A 87 -0.39 -13.64 -6.65
CA LEU A 87 0.62 -12.72 -6.11
C LEU A 87 0.58 -12.67 -4.57
N SER A 88 -0.61 -12.78 -3.96
CA SER A 88 -0.78 -12.82 -2.50
C SER A 88 -0.22 -14.08 -1.82
N LYS A 89 0.30 -15.06 -2.58
CA LYS A 89 1.06 -16.21 -2.03
C LYS A 89 2.53 -15.89 -1.77
N TYR A 90 2.96 -14.66 -2.07
CA TYR A 90 4.32 -14.17 -1.89
C TYR A 90 4.31 -12.95 -0.97
N ASP A 91 5.33 -12.86 -0.12
CA ASP A 91 5.54 -11.72 0.76
C ASP A 91 6.10 -10.51 0.01
N GLY A 92 6.58 -10.70 -1.23
CA GLY A 92 6.94 -9.59 -2.11
C GLY A 92 7.25 -10.05 -3.53
N ILE A 93 6.96 -9.18 -4.49
CA ILE A 93 7.20 -9.38 -5.91
C ILE A 93 8.30 -8.43 -6.38
N PHE A 94 9.32 -8.97 -7.03
CA PHE A 94 10.42 -8.21 -7.65
C PHE A 94 10.18 -8.12 -9.16
N LEU A 95 10.22 -6.92 -9.71
CA LEU A 95 9.88 -6.60 -11.10
C LEU A 95 11.03 -5.85 -11.76
N ALA A 96 11.33 -6.22 -13.00
CA ALA A 96 12.24 -5.49 -13.88
C ALA A 96 11.92 -5.89 -15.32
N GLY A 97 11.79 -4.90 -16.21
CA GLY A 97 11.72 -5.16 -17.65
C GLY A 97 10.39 -5.75 -18.14
N ASN A 98 10.06 -6.99 -17.80
CA ASN A 98 8.88 -7.68 -18.33
C ASN A 98 7.57 -6.97 -17.91
N PRO A 99 6.64 -6.70 -18.85
CA PRO A 99 5.38 -6.04 -18.54
C PRO A 99 4.47 -6.94 -17.69
N VAL A 100 3.78 -6.32 -16.76
CA VAL A 100 2.78 -6.93 -15.89
C VAL A 100 1.52 -6.06 -15.93
N ASN A 101 0.34 -6.65 -15.76
CA ASN A 101 -0.89 -5.88 -15.69
C ASN A 101 -0.85 -4.92 -14.47
N ASN A 102 -0.76 -3.62 -14.73
CA ASN A 102 -0.67 -2.59 -13.70
C ASN A 102 -1.87 -2.62 -12.73
N GLN A 103 -3.07 -2.95 -13.19
CA GLN A 103 -4.25 -3.01 -12.32
C GLN A 103 -4.12 -4.12 -11.27
N VAL A 104 -3.54 -5.26 -11.64
CA VAL A 104 -3.30 -6.36 -10.70
C VAL A 104 -2.23 -5.96 -9.67
N LEU A 105 -1.17 -5.24 -10.08
CA LEU A 105 -0.14 -4.76 -9.16
C LEU A 105 -0.68 -3.69 -8.20
N ILE A 106 -1.47 -2.75 -8.70
CA ILE A 106 -2.16 -1.75 -7.88
C ILE A 106 -3.02 -2.47 -6.83
N GLN A 107 -3.85 -3.42 -7.26
CA GLN A 107 -4.67 -4.21 -6.34
C GLN A 107 -3.82 -4.97 -5.33
N TYR A 108 -2.76 -5.64 -5.76
CA TYR A 108 -1.85 -6.38 -4.90
C TYR A 108 -1.26 -5.49 -3.79
N VAL A 109 -0.67 -4.34 -4.13
CA VAL A 109 -0.12 -3.39 -3.13
C VAL A 109 -1.23 -2.83 -2.23
N LYS A 110 -2.39 -2.47 -2.80
CA LYS A 110 -3.56 -2.01 -2.02
C LYS A 110 -4.09 -3.07 -1.05
N ASN A 111 -3.79 -4.35 -1.26
CA ASN A 111 -4.09 -5.46 -0.36
C ASN A 111 -2.91 -5.82 0.57
N GLY A 112 -1.95 -4.90 0.72
CA GLY A 112 -0.78 -5.11 1.56
C GLY A 112 0.35 -5.88 0.91
N GLY A 113 0.29 -6.10 -0.41
CA GLY A 113 1.39 -6.64 -1.19
C GLY A 113 2.62 -5.72 -1.18
N LYS A 114 3.80 -6.31 -1.39
CA LYS A 114 5.06 -5.56 -1.42
C LYS A 114 5.74 -5.74 -2.77
N VAL A 115 6.22 -4.63 -3.35
CA VAL A 115 6.82 -4.62 -4.69
C VAL A 115 8.20 -3.98 -4.64
N TYR A 116 9.19 -4.66 -5.18
CA TYR A 116 10.44 -4.03 -5.61
C TYR A 116 10.38 -3.86 -7.14
N LEU A 117 10.54 -2.65 -7.65
CA LEU A 117 10.54 -2.36 -9.08
C LEU A 117 11.85 -1.70 -9.49
N ALA A 118 12.62 -2.35 -10.36
CA ALA A 118 13.79 -1.77 -10.99
C ALA A 118 13.48 -1.33 -12.44
N ALA A 119 13.88 -0.11 -12.77
CA ALA A 119 13.95 0.44 -14.12
C ALA A 119 15.39 0.36 -14.67
N GLY A 120 15.68 1.01 -15.80
CA GLY A 120 17.00 1.03 -16.44
C GLY A 120 17.23 -0.10 -17.43
N THR A 121 16.22 -0.95 -17.65
CA THR A 121 16.39 -2.29 -18.22
C THR A 121 16.77 -2.33 -19.70
N GLY A 122 16.77 -1.20 -20.40
CA GLY A 122 16.98 -1.15 -21.84
C GLY A 122 15.80 -1.68 -22.68
N LEU A 123 14.88 -2.46 -22.10
CA LEU A 123 13.79 -3.12 -22.82
C LEU A 123 12.73 -2.14 -23.35
N GLY A 124 12.85 -1.81 -24.63
CA GLY A 124 11.99 -0.86 -25.34
C GLY A 124 12.43 0.60 -25.21
N GLY A 125 13.54 0.86 -24.53
CA GLY A 125 14.03 2.21 -24.22
C GLY A 125 13.32 2.87 -23.02
N SER A 126 13.88 3.99 -22.57
CA SER A 126 13.48 4.68 -21.34
C SER A 126 12.03 5.15 -21.34
N GLN A 127 11.52 5.62 -22.48
CA GLN A 127 10.14 6.10 -22.59
C GLN A 127 9.15 4.92 -22.51
N ALA A 128 9.38 3.84 -23.25
CA ALA A 128 8.50 2.67 -23.21
C ALA A 128 8.51 1.99 -21.83
N GLU A 129 9.64 2.01 -21.13
CA GLU A 129 9.72 1.55 -19.74
C GLU A 129 8.90 2.45 -18.80
N ALA A 130 8.98 3.77 -18.96
CA ALA A 130 8.17 4.69 -18.19
C ALA A 130 6.67 4.50 -18.47
N ASP A 131 6.26 4.39 -19.73
CA ASP A 131 4.86 4.15 -20.11
C ASP A 131 4.33 2.83 -19.55
N ARG A 132 5.20 1.79 -19.48
CA ARG A 132 4.87 0.49 -18.91
C ARG A 132 4.53 0.56 -17.42
N TRP A 133 5.24 1.38 -16.65
CA TRP A 133 5.14 1.38 -15.18
C TRP A 133 4.41 2.59 -14.59
N ASN A 134 4.30 3.70 -15.31
CA ASN A 134 3.77 4.95 -14.76
C ASN A 134 2.28 4.89 -14.41
N THR A 135 1.50 3.98 -15.00
CA THR A 135 0.13 3.71 -14.50
C THR A 135 0.15 3.14 -13.09
N PHE A 136 1.03 2.18 -12.80
CA PHE A 136 1.19 1.61 -11.46
C PHE A 136 1.81 2.61 -10.49
N LEU A 137 2.93 3.24 -10.86
CA LEU A 137 3.63 4.19 -9.99
C LEU A 137 2.81 5.45 -9.69
N GLY A 138 2.07 5.96 -10.67
CA GLY A 138 1.27 7.17 -10.53
C GLY A 138 0.19 7.04 -9.47
N GLU A 139 -0.37 5.85 -9.30
CA GLU A 139 -1.33 5.53 -8.24
C GLU A 139 -0.75 5.78 -6.83
N PHE A 140 0.56 5.53 -6.67
CA PHE A 140 1.29 5.68 -5.41
C PHE A 140 2.19 6.93 -5.37
N GLY A 141 1.90 7.92 -6.22
CA GLY A 141 2.57 9.22 -6.17
C GLY A 141 3.99 9.24 -6.71
N LEU A 142 4.39 8.25 -7.50
CA LEU A 142 5.72 8.21 -8.14
C LEU A 142 5.60 8.14 -9.66
N LYS A 143 6.66 8.46 -10.39
CA LYS A 143 6.80 8.12 -11.81
C LYS A 143 8.26 7.98 -12.23
N PHE A 144 8.50 7.24 -13.30
CA PHE A 144 9.73 7.34 -14.08
C PHE A 144 9.66 8.52 -15.06
N ALA A 145 10.82 9.14 -15.32
CA ALA A 145 10.95 10.32 -16.16
C ALA A 145 10.77 10.02 -17.66
N GLY A 146 11.06 8.79 -18.11
CA GLY A 146 11.05 8.44 -19.53
C GLY A 146 12.38 8.70 -20.24
N LEU A 147 13.43 9.04 -19.49
CA LEU A 147 14.77 9.34 -20.01
C LEU A 147 15.83 8.68 -19.12
N TYR A 148 16.83 8.06 -19.74
CA TYR A 148 17.98 7.54 -19.01
C TYR A 148 18.91 8.68 -18.59
N ASN A 149 19.42 8.57 -17.37
CA ASN A 149 20.08 9.67 -16.69
C ASN A 149 21.60 9.78 -16.93
N GLY A 150 22.21 8.78 -17.58
CA GLY A 150 23.64 8.73 -17.84
C GLY A 150 24.51 8.62 -16.58
N ILE A 151 23.93 8.31 -15.42
CA ILE A 151 24.66 8.19 -14.16
C ILE A 151 25.31 6.81 -14.10
N VAL A 152 26.63 6.75 -14.31
CA VAL A 152 27.40 5.50 -14.28
C VAL A 152 28.47 5.59 -13.20
N ARG A 153 28.15 5.14 -11.97
CA ARG A 153 29.08 5.17 -10.83
C ARG A 153 28.51 4.51 -9.56
N ASN A 154 29.43 4.29 -8.62
CA ASN A 154 29.14 4.06 -7.22
C ASN A 154 28.71 5.35 -6.51
N LEU A 155 27.59 5.29 -5.79
CA LEU A 155 27.05 6.41 -5.01
C LEU A 155 26.77 5.96 -3.58
N SER A 156 27.20 6.77 -2.62
CA SER A 156 26.82 6.57 -1.22
C SER A 156 25.38 7.02 -0.97
N PRO A 157 24.64 6.32 -0.10
CA PRO A 157 23.36 6.79 0.40
C PRO A 157 23.49 8.21 0.97
N ASN A 158 22.59 9.12 0.57
CA ASN A 158 22.62 10.52 0.99
C ASN A 158 21.46 10.93 1.89
N GLN A 159 20.61 9.98 2.28
CA GLN A 159 19.59 10.15 3.31
C GLN A 159 19.61 8.98 4.30
N SER A 160 19.21 9.24 5.53
CA SER A 160 19.01 8.18 6.53
C SER A 160 17.70 7.45 6.25
N HIS A 161 17.78 6.18 5.88
CA HIS A 161 16.61 5.33 5.65
C HIS A 161 16.94 3.87 6.02
N PRO A 162 16.00 3.07 6.55
CA PRO A 162 16.23 1.66 6.88
C PRO A 162 16.80 0.82 5.72
N LEU A 163 16.43 1.17 4.47
CA LEU A 163 16.99 0.52 3.28
C LEU A 163 18.51 0.68 3.15
N PHE A 164 19.09 1.72 3.75
CA PHE A 164 20.52 2.03 3.68
C PHE A 164 21.29 1.66 4.95
N ALA A 165 20.67 0.94 5.90
CA ALA A 165 21.35 0.49 7.10
C ALA A 165 22.61 -0.33 6.75
N GLY A 166 23.79 0.20 7.09
CA GLY A 166 25.09 -0.44 6.83
C GLY A 166 25.57 -0.41 5.37
N VAL A 167 24.82 0.25 4.46
CA VAL A 167 25.15 0.41 3.04
C VAL A 167 26.01 1.67 2.87
N LYS A 168 27.24 1.53 2.35
CA LYS A 168 28.14 2.66 2.11
C LYS A 168 28.16 3.10 0.65
N SER A 169 27.77 2.22 -0.26
CA SER A 169 27.76 2.48 -1.70
C SER A 169 26.77 1.56 -2.42
N LEU A 170 26.18 2.05 -3.51
CA LEU A 170 25.43 1.30 -4.51
C LEU A 170 25.87 1.70 -5.92
N TYR A 171 25.92 0.74 -6.83
CA TYR A 171 26.29 0.96 -8.23
C TYR A 171 25.06 1.29 -9.08
N PHE A 172 25.16 2.36 -9.87
CA PHE A 172 24.18 2.77 -10.88
C PHE A 172 24.87 2.85 -12.24
N ASN A 173 24.15 2.49 -13.30
CA ASN A 173 24.57 2.50 -14.69
C ASN A 173 23.44 2.95 -15.64
N SER A 174 23.17 4.26 -15.63
CA SER A 174 22.27 4.93 -16.57
C SER A 174 20.79 4.51 -16.48
N GLY A 175 20.25 4.43 -15.26
CA GLY A 175 18.83 4.18 -14.99
C GLY A 175 17.84 5.28 -15.42
N ASN A 176 16.56 5.05 -15.15
CA ASN A 176 15.43 5.95 -15.44
C ASN A 176 15.01 6.71 -14.17
N SER A 177 15.21 8.03 -14.16
CA SER A 177 15.06 8.82 -12.93
C SER A 177 13.63 8.84 -12.40
N ILE A 178 13.50 8.83 -11.08
CA ILE A 178 12.23 8.81 -10.38
C ILE A 178 11.83 10.23 -9.98
N THR A 179 10.56 10.58 -10.18
CA THR A 179 9.95 11.82 -9.69
C THR A 179 8.90 11.49 -8.65
N ASP A 180 8.91 12.25 -7.57
CA ASP A 180 7.82 12.28 -6.60
C ASP A 180 6.73 13.25 -7.10
N LEU A 181 5.52 12.75 -7.28
CA LEU A 181 4.36 13.50 -7.75
C LEU A 181 3.57 14.16 -6.62
N LYS A 182 3.83 13.77 -5.37
CA LYS A 182 3.14 14.22 -4.16
C LYS A 182 4.18 14.45 -3.05
N PRO A 183 5.12 15.41 -3.20
CA PRO A 183 6.24 15.57 -2.26
C PRO A 183 5.81 15.96 -0.83
N GLU A 184 4.59 16.48 -0.66
CA GLU A 184 4.01 16.80 0.65
C GLU A 184 3.42 15.57 1.37
N SER A 185 3.29 14.44 0.67
CA SER A 185 2.76 13.20 1.22
C SER A 185 3.85 12.45 1.97
N SER A 186 3.56 12.00 3.19
CA SER A 186 4.45 11.09 3.92
C SER A 186 4.43 9.65 3.39
N LEU A 187 3.53 9.33 2.46
CA LEU A 187 3.35 7.98 1.90
C LEU A 187 4.25 7.69 0.70
N ASN A 188 4.98 8.67 0.18
CA ASN A 188 5.90 8.49 -0.94
C ASN A 188 7.10 9.42 -0.75
N GLN A 189 8.29 8.96 -1.12
CA GLN A 189 9.50 9.74 -0.91
C GLN A 189 10.62 9.28 -1.84
N ILE A 190 11.38 10.23 -2.41
CA ILE A 190 12.71 9.95 -2.96
C ILE A 190 13.72 9.89 -1.81
N ILE A 191 14.28 8.70 -1.58
CA ILE A 191 15.23 8.44 -0.48
C ILE A 191 16.69 8.45 -0.91
N GLN A 192 16.97 8.38 -2.22
CA GLN A 192 18.31 8.60 -2.77
C GLN A 192 18.21 9.53 -3.97
N THR A 193 18.99 10.60 -3.95
CA THR A 193 19.10 11.56 -5.05
C THR A 193 20.53 11.66 -5.56
N HIS A 194 20.70 11.90 -6.85
CA HIS A 194 21.99 12.34 -7.38
C HIS A 194 22.19 13.84 -7.12
N ILE A 195 23.44 14.30 -7.10
CA ILE A 195 23.79 15.73 -6.94
C ILE A 195 23.17 16.66 -7.99
N SER A 196 22.73 16.11 -9.14
CA SER A 196 22.00 16.85 -10.17
C SER A 196 20.49 16.93 -9.94
N GLY A 197 20.00 16.47 -8.78
CA GLY A 197 18.57 16.46 -8.41
C GLY A 197 17.78 15.26 -8.93
N GLN A 198 18.42 14.30 -9.60
CA GLN A 198 17.74 13.14 -10.16
C GLN A 198 17.44 12.08 -9.09
N GLY A 199 16.19 11.62 -8.98
CA GLY A 199 15.79 10.58 -8.04
C GLY A 199 16.24 9.19 -8.48
N LEU A 200 16.89 8.44 -7.59
CA LEU A 200 17.50 7.14 -7.88
C LEU A 200 16.82 5.98 -7.16
N ILE A 201 16.45 6.18 -5.89
CA ILE A 201 15.68 5.21 -5.12
C ILE A 201 14.55 5.95 -4.43
N ALA A 202 13.35 5.39 -4.50
CA ALA A 202 12.16 5.92 -3.87
C ALA A 202 11.40 4.81 -3.15
N THR A 203 10.57 5.21 -2.19
CA THR A 203 9.62 4.34 -1.53
C THR A 203 8.23 4.91 -1.67
N ALA A 204 7.23 4.03 -1.72
CA ALA A 204 5.84 4.40 -1.51
C ALA A 204 5.15 3.38 -0.62
N GLU A 205 4.17 3.84 0.14
CA GLU A 205 3.34 3.02 1.01
C GLU A 205 1.87 3.21 0.70
N PHE A 206 1.11 2.16 0.93
CA PHE A 206 -0.35 2.23 0.99
C PHE A 206 -0.79 1.71 2.34
N ASN A 207 -1.18 2.63 3.21
CA ASN A 207 -1.67 2.30 4.54
C ASN A 207 -3.19 2.54 4.60
N PRO A 208 -4.02 1.51 4.38
CA PRO A 208 -5.47 1.67 4.42
C PRO A 208 -6.00 2.03 5.81
N THR A 209 -5.29 1.67 6.89
CA THR A 209 -5.65 2.09 8.25
C THR A 209 -5.11 3.47 8.61
N GLY A 210 -4.15 4.01 7.86
CA GLY A 210 -3.69 5.41 8.02
C GLY A 210 -4.82 6.41 7.82
N LEU A 211 -5.82 6.07 6.98
CA LEU A 211 -7.06 6.84 6.82
C LEU A 211 -7.88 6.90 8.12
N LEU A 212 -7.77 5.89 8.97
CA LEU A 212 -8.50 5.76 10.23
C LEU A 212 -7.69 6.24 11.44
N SER A 213 -6.82 7.24 11.25
CA SER A 213 -6.06 7.86 12.34
C SER A 213 -6.93 8.85 13.14
N THR A 214 -6.68 8.97 14.44
CA THR A 214 -7.42 9.92 15.30
C THR A 214 -7.34 11.34 14.76
N GLY A 215 -8.50 11.99 14.64
CA GLY A 215 -8.62 13.36 14.13
C GLY A 215 -8.87 13.45 12.62
N ASN A 216 -8.62 12.38 11.86
CA ASN A 216 -8.99 12.36 10.44
C ASN A 216 -10.51 12.46 10.30
N LYS A 217 -10.95 13.24 9.32
CA LYS A 217 -12.33 13.23 8.84
C LYS A 217 -12.45 12.29 7.66
N ILE A 218 -13.43 11.41 7.71
CA ILE A 218 -13.68 10.43 6.67
C ILE A 218 -15.15 10.45 6.22
N LYS A 219 -15.38 9.91 5.03
CA LYS A 219 -16.68 9.44 4.56
C LYS A 219 -16.60 7.93 4.37
N LEU A 220 -17.71 7.25 4.66
CA LEU A 220 -17.85 5.81 4.45
C LEU A 220 -18.84 5.59 3.31
N LYS A 221 -18.36 5.20 2.15
CA LYS A 221 -19.16 4.96 0.96
C LYS A 221 -19.62 3.52 0.90
N SER A 222 -20.89 3.33 0.63
CA SER A 222 -21.50 2.02 0.50
C SER A 222 -21.36 1.45 -0.91
N TRP A 223 -21.72 0.18 -1.07
CA TRP A 223 -21.84 -0.48 -2.37
C TRP A 223 -22.83 0.17 -3.34
N LYS A 224 -23.78 0.99 -2.85
CA LYS A 224 -24.71 1.76 -3.68
C LYS A 224 -24.17 3.13 -4.12
N GLY A 225 -22.97 3.50 -3.65
CA GLY A 225 -22.34 4.79 -3.92
C GLY A 225 -22.82 5.94 -3.03
N ASP A 226 -23.77 5.70 -2.12
CA ASP A 226 -24.17 6.63 -1.07
C ASP A 226 -23.25 6.52 0.15
N TYR A 227 -23.24 7.53 1.02
CA TYR A 227 -22.35 7.60 2.17
C TYR A 227 -23.12 7.45 3.48
N LEU A 228 -22.49 6.82 4.47
CA LEU A 228 -22.98 6.79 5.85
C LEU A 228 -23.30 8.22 6.30
N HIS A 229 -24.49 8.43 6.82
CA HIS A 229 -25.03 9.76 7.03
C HIS A 229 -25.67 9.90 8.41
N ARG A 230 -25.29 10.95 9.13
CA ARG A 230 -25.97 11.41 10.34
C ARG A 230 -26.93 12.57 10.00
N PRO A 231 -28.25 12.33 9.90
CA PRO A 231 -29.23 13.37 9.59
C PRO A 231 -29.43 14.40 10.71
N ASP A 232 -30.09 15.51 10.33
CA ASP A 232 -30.51 16.58 11.24
C ASP A 232 -31.58 16.13 12.24
N SER A 233 -32.38 15.11 11.91
CA SER A 233 -33.35 14.52 12.83
C SER A 233 -32.67 13.79 13.98
N ASP A 234 -33.40 13.62 15.09
CA ASP A 234 -32.89 12.91 16.26
C ASP A 234 -32.55 11.44 15.95
N GLN A 235 -31.50 10.96 16.64
CA GLN A 235 -31.00 9.58 16.76
C GLN A 235 -31.31 8.58 15.63
N GLY A 236 -30.87 8.88 14.41
CA GLY A 236 -30.86 7.96 13.28
C GLY A 236 -29.53 8.00 12.53
N VAL A 237 -29.20 6.89 11.87
CA VAL A 237 -28.12 6.81 10.89
C VAL A 237 -28.73 6.29 9.59
N THR A 238 -28.48 7.02 8.51
CA THR A 238 -28.99 6.72 7.17
C THR A 238 -27.83 6.68 6.18
N SER A 239 -28.14 6.62 4.90
CA SER A 239 -27.16 6.82 3.83
C SER A 239 -27.65 7.85 2.82
N TRP A 240 -26.79 8.80 2.48
CA TRP A 240 -27.09 9.92 1.58
C TRP A 240 -25.88 10.21 0.70
N ASN A 241 -26.11 10.75 -0.50
CA ASN A 241 -25.03 11.03 -1.47
C ASN A 241 -24.19 12.26 -1.10
N THR A 242 -24.79 13.22 -0.39
CA THR A 242 -24.15 14.49 0.01
C THR A 242 -24.73 15.00 1.32
N GLY A 243 -23.99 15.85 2.02
CA GLY A 243 -24.41 16.51 3.26
C GLY A 243 -23.32 16.53 4.33
N VAL A 244 -23.40 17.50 5.25
CA VAL A 244 -22.48 17.59 6.41
C VAL A 244 -22.54 16.34 7.29
N GLY A 245 -23.69 15.67 7.31
CA GLY A 245 -23.89 14.39 7.98
C GLY A 245 -23.05 13.24 7.46
N ASN A 246 -22.39 13.37 6.29
CA ASN A 246 -21.55 12.30 5.74
C ASN A 246 -20.15 12.24 6.35
N GLU A 247 -19.71 13.31 7.02
CA GLU A 247 -18.37 13.39 7.58
C GLU A 247 -18.35 12.83 9.01
N TRP A 248 -17.38 11.95 9.26
CA TRP A 248 -17.15 11.36 10.56
C TRP A 248 -15.70 11.59 10.98
N THR A 249 -15.50 12.08 12.19
CA THR A 249 -14.17 12.21 12.79
C THR A 249 -13.80 10.87 13.44
N VAL A 250 -12.64 10.33 13.07
CA VAL A 250 -12.14 9.08 13.63
C VAL A 250 -11.52 9.33 15.00
N GLU A 251 -11.83 8.48 15.97
CA GLU A 251 -11.15 8.41 17.27
C GLU A 251 -10.67 6.97 17.51
N VAL A 252 -9.36 6.75 17.43
CA VAL A 252 -8.75 5.44 17.68
C VAL A 252 -8.71 5.17 19.18
N ILE A 253 -9.19 4.00 19.59
CA ILE A 253 -9.22 3.55 20.99
C ILE A 253 -8.16 2.49 21.26
N ALA A 254 -7.89 1.64 20.26
CA ALA A 254 -6.85 0.63 20.25
C ALA A 254 -6.51 0.27 18.79
N ASP A 255 -5.46 -0.53 18.56
CA ASP A 255 -4.90 -0.85 17.23
C ASP A 255 -5.93 -1.17 16.14
N ASN A 256 -7.05 -1.81 16.48
CA ASN A 256 -8.13 -2.13 15.54
C ASN A 256 -9.52 -1.67 15.99
N LYS A 257 -9.62 -0.79 16.98
CA LYS A 257 -10.90 -0.29 17.50
C LYS A 257 -10.99 1.21 17.36
N ILE A 258 -12.10 1.66 16.77
CA ILE A 258 -12.38 3.07 16.56
C ILE A 258 -13.76 3.46 17.10
N LYS A 259 -13.91 4.76 17.33
CA LYS A 259 -15.17 5.49 17.41
C LYS A 259 -15.27 6.39 16.18
N LEU A 260 -16.48 6.59 15.69
CA LEU A 260 -16.78 7.53 14.61
C LEU A 260 -17.70 8.62 15.15
N LYS A 261 -17.16 9.83 15.29
CA LYS A 261 -17.86 10.99 15.83
C LYS A 261 -18.50 11.79 14.70
N SER A 262 -19.78 12.09 14.83
CA SER A 262 -20.50 12.91 13.87
C SER A 262 -20.21 14.40 14.08
N TRP A 263 -20.66 15.22 13.13
CA TRP A 263 -20.63 16.68 13.26
C TRP A 263 -21.44 17.24 14.44
N LYS A 264 -22.40 16.48 14.99
CA LYS A 264 -23.16 16.84 16.20
C LYS A 264 -22.44 16.46 17.50
N GLY A 265 -21.32 15.74 17.41
CA GLY A 265 -20.53 15.31 18.56
C GLY A 265 -20.98 13.99 19.21
N ASP A 266 -22.06 13.37 18.70
CA ASP A 266 -22.45 12.00 19.05
C ASP A 266 -21.67 10.98 18.20
N TYR A 267 -21.67 9.70 18.59
CA TYR A 267 -20.89 8.65 17.92
C TYR A 267 -21.78 7.62 17.27
N LEU A 268 -21.33 7.03 16.15
CA LEU A 268 -21.95 5.86 15.54
C LEU A 268 -22.12 4.74 16.57
N HIS A 269 -23.37 4.32 16.79
CA HIS A 269 -23.74 3.47 17.92
C HIS A 269 -24.54 2.25 17.47
N ARG A 270 -24.12 1.07 17.93
CA ARG A 270 -24.91 -0.18 17.90
C ARG A 270 -25.59 -0.42 19.27
N PRO A 271 -26.92 -0.20 19.39
CA PRO A 271 -27.65 -0.33 20.66
C PRO A 271 -27.90 -1.78 21.09
N ASP A 272 -28.31 -1.92 22.36
CA ASP A 272 -28.73 -3.18 22.96
C ASP A 272 -30.02 -3.75 22.35
N SER A 273 -30.90 -2.91 21.80
CA SER A 273 -32.12 -3.36 21.15
C SER A 273 -31.87 -4.04 19.78
N ASP A 274 -32.83 -4.85 19.34
CA ASP A 274 -32.76 -5.54 18.06
C ASP A 274 -32.89 -4.59 16.87
N GLN A 275 -32.02 -4.81 15.87
CA GLN A 275 -31.93 -4.16 14.55
C GLN A 275 -31.95 -2.62 14.55
N GLY A 276 -30.76 -2.01 14.50
CA GLY A 276 -30.63 -0.59 14.20
C GLY A 276 -29.21 -0.10 14.44
N VAL A 277 -28.79 0.89 13.66
CA VAL A 277 -27.59 1.70 13.93
C VAL A 277 -28.08 3.13 14.14
N THR A 278 -27.63 3.72 15.24
CA THR A 278 -28.02 5.07 15.64
C THR A 278 -26.77 5.86 15.99
N THR A 279 -26.92 6.99 16.68
CA THR A 279 -25.83 7.68 17.33
C THR A 279 -26.09 7.86 18.82
N TRP A 280 -25.01 7.83 19.60
CA TRP A 280 -25.08 8.03 21.05
C TRP A 280 -23.79 8.66 21.58
N HIS A 281 -23.88 9.36 22.71
CA HIS A 281 -22.73 10.10 23.24
C HIS A 281 -21.68 9.19 23.91
N THR A 282 -22.09 8.04 24.46
CA THR A 282 -21.23 7.12 25.22
C THR A 282 -21.69 5.66 25.12
N GLY A 283 -20.89 4.72 25.63
CA GLY A 283 -21.27 3.31 25.76
C GLY A 283 -20.54 2.35 24.82
N VAL A 284 -20.63 1.06 25.13
CA VAL A 284 -19.92 -0.02 24.41
C VAL A 284 -20.33 -0.11 22.94
N GLY A 285 -21.57 0.27 22.63
CA GLY A 285 -22.07 0.34 21.25
C GLY A 285 -21.36 1.34 20.36
N ASN A 286 -20.57 2.26 20.91
CA ASN A 286 -19.81 3.25 20.13
C ASN A 286 -18.50 2.69 19.57
N GLU A 287 -18.05 1.54 20.08
CA GLU A 287 -16.79 0.92 19.67
C GLU A 287 -17.01 -0.03 18.50
N TRP A 288 -16.24 0.19 17.43
CA TRP A 288 -16.26 -0.64 16.24
C TRP A 288 -14.88 -1.24 16.01
N THR A 289 -14.83 -2.56 15.87
CA THR A 289 -13.63 -3.26 15.44
C THR A 289 -13.52 -3.13 13.92
N VAL A 290 -12.42 -2.58 13.46
CA VAL A 290 -12.12 -2.42 12.03
C VAL A 290 -11.54 -3.73 11.51
N GLU A 291 -12.20 -4.30 10.50
CA GLU A 291 -11.67 -5.40 9.71
C GLU A 291 -11.37 -4.86 8.31
N ALA A 292 -10.08 -4.65 8.02
CA ALA A 292 -9.67 -4.20 6.71
C ALA A 292 -9.81 -5.35 5.71
N ILE A 293 -10.31 -5.03 4.51
CA ILE A 293 -10.47 -5.99 3.43
C ILE A 293 -9.35 -5.71 2.40
N ALA A 294 -9.73 -5.19 1.24
CA ALA A 294 -8.88 -4.91 0.10
C ALA A 294 -8.89 -3.41 -0.19
N GLY A 295 -7.71 -2.81 -0.41
CA GLY A 295 -7.62 -1.37 -0.66
C GLY A 295 -8.16 -0.55 0.49
N ILE A 296 -8.94 0.47 0.16
CA ILE A 296 -9.56 1.39 1.14
C ILE A 296 -10.89 0.86 1.72
N LYS A 297 -11.22 -0.42 1.51
CA LYS A 297 -12.46 -1.01 2.02
C LYS A 297 -12.28 -1.63 3.40
N ILE A 298 -13.27 -1.41 4.25
CA ILE A 298 -13.34 -1.94 5.60
C ILE A 298 -14.71 -2.59 5.88
N LYS A 299 -14.76 -3.43 6.91
CA LYS A 299 -15.98 -3.72 7.66
C LYS A 299 -15.83 -3.17 9.07
N LEU A 300 -16.94 -2.71 9.64
CA LEU A 300 -17.01 -2.26 11.01
C LEU A 300 -17.82 -3.27 11.80
N LYS A 301 -17.17 -4.04 12.67
CA LYS A 301 -17.78 -5.06 13.51
C LYS A 301 -18.13 -4.47 14.87
N SER A 302 -19.37 -4.65 15.29
CA SER A 302 -19.84 -4.21 16.59
C SER A 302 -19.40 -5.16 17.71
N TRP A 303 -19.62 -4.74 18.95
CA TRP A 303 -19.43 -5.57 20.14
C TRP A 303 -20.33 -6.82 20.19
N LYS A 304 -21.44 -6.84 19.44
CA LYS A 304 -22.32 -8.02 19.30
C LYS A 304 -21.84 -9.01 18.23
N GLY A 305 -20.79 -8.65 17.49
CA GLY A 305 -20.22 -9.49 16.43
C GLY A 305 -20.90 -9.37 15.06
N ASP A 306 -21.95 -8.55 14.95
CA ASP A 306 -22.54 -8.13 13.66
C ASP A 306 -21.78 -6.93 13.06
N TYR A 307 -22.01 -6.63 11.79
CA TYR A 307 -21.30 -5.59 11.05
C TYR A 307 -22.22 -4.47 10.63
N LEU A 308 -21.70 -3.24 10.59
CA LEU A 308 -22.38 -2.10 9.96
C LEU A 308 -22.81 -2.49 8.54
N HIS A 309 -24.08 -2.25 8.22
CA HIS A 309 -24.70 -2.82 7.05
C HIS A 309 -25.55 -1.78 6.31
N ARG A 310 -25.33 -1.70 4.99
CA ARG A 310 -26.18 -0.98 4.04
C ARG A 310 -27.12 -1.95 3.32
N PRO A 311 -28.36 -2.16 3.82
CA PRO A 311 -29.36 -2.99 3.15
C PRO A 311 -29.88 -2.42 1.83
N ASP A 312 -30.66 -3.23 1.11
CA ASP A 312 -31.32 -2.83 -0.14
C ASP A 312 -32.40 -1.75 0.02
N SER A 313 -32.89 -1.51 1.23
CA SER A 313 -33.84 -0.42 1.51
C SER A 313 -33.29 0.94 1.06
N GLN A 314 -34.18 1.90 0.80
CA GLN A 314 -33.83 3.14 0.11
C GLN A 314 -32.73 3.95 0.81
N GLN A 315 -32.69 4.01 2.15
CA GLN A 315 -31.70 4.78 2.92
C GLN A 315 -31.35 4.17 4.30
N GLY A 316 -31.74 2.92 4.55
CA GLY A 316 -31.50 2.28 5.84
C GLY A 316 -30.03 1.96 6.06
N VAL A 317 -29.58 2.14 7.30
CA VAL A 317 -28.32 1.58 7.81
C VAL A 317 -28.65 0.74 9.04
N THR A 318 -28.21 -0.50 9.02
CA THR A 318 -28.48 -1.48 10.08
C THR A 318 -27.18 -2.16 10.49
N SER A 319 -27.30 -3.21 11.30
CA SER A 319 -26.22 -4.18 11.48
C SER A 319 -26.68 -5.56 10.97
N TRP A 320 -25.74 -6.35 10.45
CA TRP A 320 -26.03 -7.68 9.92
C TRP A 320 -24.84 -8.62 10.05
N SER A 321 -25.08 -9.94 10.04
CA SER A 321 -24.04 -10.94 10.30
C SER A 321 -22.93 -10.94 9.25
N THR A 322 -23.26 -11.11 7.97
CA THR A 322 -22.35 -10.97 6.81
C THR A 322 -23.17 -10.91 5.52
N GLY A 323 -22.70 -10.20 4.49
CA GLY A 323 -23.33 -10.16 3.17
C GLY A 323 -22.97 -8.92 2.36
N VAL A 324 -23.65 -8.76 1.23
CA VAL A 324 -23.61 -7.51 0.44
C VAL A 324 -24.05 -6.36 1.33
N GLY A 325 -23.29 -5.27 1.34
CA GLY A 325 -23.59 -4.09 2.16
C GLY A 325 -22.84 -3.98 3.47
N ASN A 326 -22.01 -4.95 3.85
CA ASN A 326 -21.11 -4.80 5.01
C ASN A 326 -19.77 -4.13 4.70
N GLU A 327 -19.45 -3.94 3.43
CA GLU A 327 -18.21 -3.31 2.99
C GLU A 327 -18.43 -1.82 2.79
N TRP A 328 -17.52 -1.03 3.35
CA TRP A 328 -17.51 0.41 3.25
C TRP A 328 -16.16 0.88 2.71
N GLU A 329 -16.19 1.71 1.69
CA GLU A 329 -15.01 2.35 1.13
C GLU A 329 -14.73 3.65 1.90
N VAL A 330 -13.51 3.80 2.42
CA VAL A 330 -13.08 4.93 3.24
C VAL A 330 -12.50 6.02 2.35
N GLU A 331 -13.10 7.21 2.39
CA GLU A 331 -12.60 8.41 1.69
C GLU A 331 -12.19 9.47 2.72
N LEU A 332 -11.01 10.08 2.54
CA LEU A 332 -10.58 11.22 3.37
C LEU A 332 -11.30 12.49 2.91
N VAL A 333 -11.63 13.37 3.85
CA VAL A 333 -12.23 14.70 3.61
C VAL A 333 -11.18 15.79 3.69
#